data_AF-A0A0X3S959-F1
#
_entry.id   AF-A0A0X3S959-F1
#
_cell.length_a   1.000
_cell.length_b   1.000
_cell.length_c   1.000
_cell.angle_alpha   90.00
_cell.angle_beta   90.00
_cell.angle_gamma   90.00
#
_symmetry.space_group_name_H-M   'P 1'
#
loop_
_entity.id
_entity.type
_entity.pdbx_description
1 polymer ?
#
loop_
_entity_poly.entity_id
_entity_poly.type
_entity_poly.pdbx_seq_one_letter_code
_entity_poly.pdbx_strand_id
1 'polypeptide(L)'
;MTVSAVLAPAPSVAAPDPGTTPAAQPGPRPLSELLTELQKHYRETEQATEVYNATTEKLKKQQDEVERLDGELARTRLALQASRGEVGRLARQQYQSSTHISAYVRLLLARDPQHALDEGHVIGQLARERAESVQRLVGTEQQADAQARRARKALDDQLTLADRQKEARDDVERQLRDVEKLLSALTPEELAALSAFEKSQTAAAQDTFVSSGSLGAPGVAAMP
;
A
#
# COMPACT_ATOMS: atom_id res chain seq x y z
N MET A 1 -55.54 -12.99 12.28
CA MET A 1 -56.57 -12.24 11.53
C MET A 1 -55.91 -10.96 11.08
N THR A 2 -55.63 -10.68 9.81
CA THR A 2 -56.38 -10.96 8.58
C THR A 2 -55.51 -10.62 7.35
N VAL A 3 -55.56 -11.51 6.36
CA VAL A 3 -55.63 -11.31 4.90
C VAL A 3 -54.40 -10.76 4.15
N SER A 4 -53.75 -11.70 3.45
CA SER A 4 -52.93 -11.54 2.25
C SER A 4 -53.75 -10.97 1.07
N ALA A 5 -53.12 -10.14 0.23
CA ALA A 5 -53.57 -9.87 -1.13
C ALA A 5 -52.39 -10.06 -2.11
N VAL A 6 -52.44 -11.16 -2.84
CA VAL A 6 -51.60 -11.46 -4.00
C VAL A 6 -52.20 -10.74 -5.21
N LEU A 7 -51.41 -9.94 -5.92
CA LEU A 7 -51.76 -9.38 -7.22
C LEU A 7 -50.85 -10.02 -8.27
N ALA A 8 -51.41 -10.94 -9.06
CA ALA A 8 -50.74 -11.58 -10.18
C ALA A 8 -51.03 -10.83 -11.51
N PRO A 9 -50.07 -10.80 -12.47
CA PRO A 9 -50.12 -9.95 -13.66
C PRO A 9 -50.98 -10.54 -14.79
N ALA A 10 -51.60 -9.66 -15.59
CA ALA A 10 -52.28 -10.01 -16.82
C ALA A 10 -51.26 -10.13 -17.99
N PRO A 11 -51.39 -11.13 -18.89
CA PRO A 11 -50.56 -11.22 -20.10
C PRO A 11 -51.08 -10.25 -21.16
N SER A 12 -50.26 -9.27 -21.55
CA SER A 12 -50.48 -8.47 -22.75
C SER A 12 -49.93 -9.25 -23.94
N VAL A 13 -50.81 -9.66 -24.86
CA VAL A 13 -50.43 -10.30 -26.13
C VAL A 13 -50.03 -9.18 -27.10
N ALA A 14 -48.72 -8.98 -27.27
CA ALA A 14 -48.18 -8.13 -28.32
C ALA A 14 -48.24 -8.87 -29.67
N ALA A 15 -48.85 -8.24 -30.66
CA ALA A 15 -48.94 -8.74 -32.03
C ALA A 15 -47.55 -8.85 -32.69
N PRO A 16 -47.32 -9.83 -33.58
CA PRO A 16 -46.08 -9.93 -34.33
C PRO A 16 -46.03 -8.86 -35.43
N ASP A 17 -45.05 -7.97 -35.34
CA ASP A 17 -44.70 -7.00 -36.38
C ASP A 17 -43.92 -7.71 -37.50
N PRO A 18 -44.40 -7.76 -38.76
CA PRO A 18 -43.70 -8.43 -39.84
C PRO A 18 -42.72 -7.44 -40.49
N GLY A 19 -41.54 -7.24 -39.90
CA GLY A 19 -40.67 -6.17 -40.39
C GLY A 19 -39.21 -6.14 -39.97
N THR A 20 -38.68 -7.16 -39.30
CA THR A 20 -37.23 -7.23 -39.03
C THR A 20 -36.61 -8.35 -39.84
N THR A 21 -36.11 -7.99 -41.02
CA THR A 21 -35.07 -8.76 -41.72
C THR A 21 -33.96 -9.06 -40.70
N PRO A 22 -33.59 -10.33 -40.48
CA PRO A 22 -32.40 -10.63 -39.67
C PRO A 22 -31.24 -9.87 -40.31
N ALA A 23 -30.61 -8.95 -39.57
CA ALA A 23 -29.32 -8.42 -39.96
C ALA A 23 -28.44 -9.65 -40.22
N ALA A 24 -27.96 -9.80 -41.46
CA ALA A 24 -27.09 -10.89 -41.83
C ALA A 24 -25.95 -10.93 -40.82
N GLN A 25 -25.89 -12.01 -40.04
CA GLN A 25 -24.76 -12.24 -39.15
C GLN A 25 -23.51 -12.20 -40.04
N PRO A 26 -22.49 -11.39 -39.71
CA PRO A 26 -21.24 -11.43 -40.45
C PRO A 26 -20.78 -12.89 -40.49
N GLY A 27 -20.43 -13.38 -41.69
CA GLY A 27 -19.98 -14.76 -41.87
C GLY A 27 -18.77 -15.06 -40.97
N PRO A 28 -18.50 -16.34 -40.67
CA PRO A 28 -17.45 -16.74 -39.75
C PRO A 28 -16.09 -16.15 -40.17
N ARG A 29 -15.40 -15.54 -39.22
CA ARG A 29 -14.09 -14.92 -39.43
C ARG A 29 -13.01 -15.98 -39.65
N PRO A 30 -11.92 -15.64 -40.37
CA PRO A 30 -10.80 -16.57 -40.52
C PRO A 30 -10.15 -16.84 -39.15
N LEU A 31 -9.89 -18.11 -38.85
CA LEU A 31 -9.30 -18.55 -37.57
C LEU A 31 -8.01 -17.81 -37.21
N SER A 32 -7.19 -17.44 -38.20
CA SER A 32 -5.95 -16.67 -37.99
C SER A 32 -6.21 -15.27 -37.43
N GLU A 33 -7.29 -14.61 -37.86
CA GLU A 33 -7.67 -13.29 -37.36
C GLU A 33 -8.17 -13.40 -35.91
N LEU A 34 -9.02 -14.40 -35.64
CA LEU A 34 -9.48 -14.69 -34.29
C LEU A 34 -8.33 -14.97 -33.31
N LEU A 35 -7.38 -15.82 -33.71
CA LEU A 35 -6.21 -16.13 -32.88
C LEU A 35 -5.34 -14.90 -32.63
N THR A 36 -5.20 -14.02 -33.63
CA THR A 36 -4.43 -12.78 -33.50
C THR A 36 -5.11 -11.82 -32.51
N GLU A 37 -6.43 -11.69 -32.60
CA GLU A 37 -7.23 -10.85 -31.68
C GLU A 37 -7.18 -11.38 -30.25
N LEU A 38 -7.35 -12.69 -30.06
CA LEU A 38 -7.25 -13.34 -28.75
C LEU A 38 -5.85 -13.19 -28.16
N GLN A 39 -4.79 -13.37 -28.97
CA GLN A 39 -3.41 -13.18 -28.52
C GLN A 39 -3.13 -11.73 -28.10
N LYS A 40 -3.69 -10.76 -28.82
CA LYS A 40 -3.58 -9.34 -28.46
C LYS A 40 -4.24 -9.07 -27.10
N HIS A 41 -5.48 -9.52 -26.90
CA HIS A 41 -6.18 -9.31 -25.62
C HIS A 41 -5.50 -10.02 -24.44
N TYR A 42 -4.93 -11.21 -24.66
CA TYR A 42 -4.12 -11.88 -23.65
C TYR A 42 -2.91 -11.05 -23.22
N ARG A 43 -2.15 -10.51 -24.18
CA ARG A 43 -0.99 -9.66 -23.88
C ARG A 43 -1.39 -8.37 -23.17
N GLU A 44 -2.49 -7.75 -23.57
CA GLU A 44 -3.01 -6.53 -22.92
C GLU A 44 -3.44 -6.80 -21.47
N THR A 45 -4.08 -7.96 -21.22
CA THR A 45 -4.47 -8.40 -19.88
C THR A 45 -3.26 -8.72 -19.02
N GLU A 46 -2.26 -9.40 -19.57
CA GLU A 46 -1.00 -9.71 -18.91
C GLU A 46 -0.28 -8.42 -18.49
N GLN A 47 -0.13 -7.47 -19.42
CA GLN A 47 0.49 -6.18 -19.15
C GLN A 47 -0.25 -5.39 -18.05
N ALA A 48 -1.58 -5.35 -18.09
CA ALA A 48 -2.38 -4.69 -17.04
C ALA A 48 -2.18 -5.37 -15.67
N THR A 49 -2.14 -6.71 -15.66
CA THR A 49 -1.95 -7.50 -14.44
C THR A 49 -0.55 -7.30 -13.86
N GLU A 50 0.48 -7.22 -14.69
CA GLU A 50 1.84 -6.89 -14.26
C GLU A 50 1.92 -5.51 -13.60
N VAL A 51 1.27 -4.49 -14.17
CA VAL A 51 1.21 -3.14 -13.60
C VAL A 51 0.49 -3.16 -12.25
N TYR A 52 -0.63 -3.88 -12.15
CA TYR A 52 -1.36 -4.05 -10.88
C TYR A 52 -0.51 -4.73 -9.81
N ASN A 53 0.16 -5.83 -10.16
CA ASN A 53 1.03 -6.57 -9.24
C ASN A 53 2.22 -5.71 -8.79
N ALA A 54 2.88 -5.01 -9.72
CA ALA A 54 3.99 -4.11 -9.41
C ALA A 54 3.56 -2.96 -8.49
N THR A 55 2.35 -2.43 -8.68
CA THR A 55 1.81 -1.36 -7.82
C THR A 55 1.43 -1.89 -6.44
N THR A 56 0.88 -3.10 -6.38
CA THR A 56 0.55 -3.79 -5.11
C THR A 56 1.81 -4.04 -4.28
N GLU A 57 2.90 -4.51 -4.89
CA GLU A 57 4.18 -4.71 -4.20
C GLU A 57 4.78 -3.40 -3.70
N LYS A 58 4.68 -2.31 -4.48
CA LYS A 58 5.09 -0.97 -4.03
C LYS A 58 4.25 -0.49 -2.86
N LEU A 59 2.93 -0.66 -2.92
CA LEU A 59 2.02 -0.25 -1.86
C LEU A 59 2.31 -1.00 -0.56
N LYS A 60 2.57 -2.32 -0.62
CA LYS A 60 2.95 -3.12 0.54
C LYS A 60 4.22 -2.60 1.21
N LYS A 61 5.28 -2.35 0.43
CA LYS A 61 6.53 -1.76 0.95
C LYS A 61 6.31 -0.38 1.57
N GLN A 62 5.40 0.40 0.99
CA GLN A 62 5.07 1.72 1.52
C GLN A 62 4.29 1.63 2.84
N GLN A 63 3.41 0.65 3.00
CA GLN A 63 2.70 0.38 4.26
C GLN A 63 3.70 0.03 5.37
N ASP A 64 4.65 -0.86 5.08
CA ASP A 64 5.72 -1.22 6.05
C ASP A 64 6.54 0.01 6.47
N GLU A 65 6.82 0.91 5.52
CA GLU A 65 7.55 2.17 5.78
C GLU A 65 6.73 3.14 6.64
N VAL A 66 5.42 3.26 6.40
CA VAL A 66 4.52 4.08 7.22
C VAL A 66 4.46 3.54 8.64
N GLU A 67 4.29 2.23 8.83
CA GLU A 67 4.28 1.60 10.16
C GLU A 67 5.60 1.84 10.92
N ARG A 68 6.73 1.72 10.21
CA ARG A 68 8.06 1.99 10.78
C ARG A 68 8.19 3.45 11.22
N LEU A 69 7.80 4.40 10.37
CA LEU A 69 7.88 5.84 10.65
C LEU A 69 6.94 6.28 11.77
N ASP A 70 5.74 5.68 11.86
CA ASP A 70 4.79 5.92 12.94
C ASP A 70 5.33 5.41 14.28
N GLY A 71 5.95 4.23 14.29
CA GLY A 71 6.65 3.72 15.47
C GLY A 71 7.80 4.63 15.93
N GLU A 72 8.58 5.16 15.00
CA GLU A 72 9.62 6.15 15.29
C GLU A 72 9.03 7.47 15.81
N LEU A 73 7.97 7.97 15.19
CA LEU A 73 7.29 9.18 15.63
C LEU A 73 6.72 9.04 17.04
N ALA A 74 6.14 7.90 17.38
CA ALA A 74 5.65 7.60 18.71
C ALA A 74 6.79 7.65 19.75
N ARG A 75 7.93 7.00 19.47
CA ARG A 75 9.12 7.06 20.35
C ARG A 75 9.64 8.48 20.53
N THR A 76 9.73 9.25 19.45
CA THR A 76 10.21 10.64 19.51
C THR A 76 9.24 11.54 20.28
N ARG A 77 7.93 11.34 20.14
CA ARG A 77 6.91 12.07 20.93
C ARG A 77 7.01 11.76 22.43
N LEU A 78 7.29 10.51 22.81
CA LEU A 78 7.54 10.15 24.21
C LEU A 78 8.80 10.83 24.74
N ALA A 79 9.90 10.85 23.98
CA ALA A 79 11.13 11.53 24.36
C ALA A 79 10.94 13.05 24.50
N LEU A 80 10.16 13.66 23.61
CA LEU A 80 9.78 15.07 23.69
C LEU A 80 8.97 15.35 24.97
N GLN A 81 7.99 14.50 25.29
CA GLN A 81 7.17 14.69 26.49
C GLN A 81 8.02 14.56 27.77
N ALA A 82 8.96 13.62 27.81
CA ALA A 82 9.91 13.50 28.91
C ALA A 82 10.76 14.79 29.06
N SER A 83 11.31 15.30 27.95
CA SER A 83 12.11 16.53 27.94
C SER A 83 11.31 17.77 28.40
N ARG A 84 10.04 17.87 27.98
CA ARG A 84 9.11 18.91 28.45
C ARG A 84 8.83 18.78 29.94
N GLY A 85 8.69 17.55 30.45
CA GLY A 85 8.54 17.28 31.88
C GLY A 85 9.73 17.76 32.70
N GLU A 86 10.95 17.48 32.25
CA GLU A 86 12.20 17.93 32.89
C GLU A 86 12.30 19.46 32.92
N VAL A 87 12.15 20.13 31.77
CA VAL A 87 12.20 21.60 31.70
C VAL A 87 11.07 22.23 32.51
N GLY A 88 9.86 21.67 32.49
CA GLY A 88 8.73 22.14 33.29
C GLY A 88 8.93 21.98 34.80
N ARG A 89 9.69 20.96 35.24
CA ARG A 89 10.13 20.81 36.64
C ARG A 89 11.13 21.90 37.02
N LEU A 90 12.13 22.16 36.17
CA LEU A 90 13.11 23.23 36.38
C LEU A 90 12.45 24.61 36.43
N ALA A 91 11.48 24.87 35.55
CA ALA A 91 10.73 26.12 35.54
C ALA A 91 9.94 26.33 36.85
N ARG A 92 9.29 25.28 37.37
CA ARG A 92 8.60 25.34 38.67
C ARG A 92 9.57 25.59 39.83
N GLN A 93 10.72 24.91 39.84
CA GLN A 93 11.75 25.17 40.85
C GLN A 93 12.24 26.61 40.81
N GLN A 94 12.46 27.18 39.63
CA GLN A 94 12.87 28.57 39.48
C GLN A 94 11.79 29.54 39.94
N TYR A 95 10.52 29.27 39.61
CA TYR A 95 9.40 30.10 40.04
C TYR A 95 9.27 30.10 41.58
N GLN A 96 9.36 28.93 42.21
CA GLN A 96 9.28 28.76 43.67
C GLN A 96 10.50 29.31 44.42
N SER A 97 11.67 29.38 43.79
CA SER A 97 12.92 29.87 44.41
C SER A 97 13.23 31.34 44.10
N SER A 98 12.44 32.00 43.26
CA SER A 98 12.63 33.41 42.87
C SER A 98 12.40 34.42 44.01
N THR A 99 12.05 33.96 45.21
CA THR A 99 11.90 34.76 46.45
C THR A 99 13.24 35.18 47.09
N HIS A 100 14.41 34.84 46.52
CA HIS A 100 15.71 35.08 47.16
C HIS A 100 16.60 36.17 46.51
N ILE A 101 17.33 36.90 47.35
CA ILE A 101 18.38 37.88 47.01
C ILE A 101 19.40 37.31 46.02
N SER A 102 19.87 38.15 45.08
CA SER A 102 20.84 37.79 44.03
C SER A 102 22.11 37.13 44.61
N ALA A 103 22.69 36.16 43.89
CA ALA A 103 23.89 35.45 44.30
C ALA A 103 25.09 36.39 44.53
N TYR A 104 25.20 37.47 43.75
CA TYR A 104 26.24 38.50 43.91
C TYR A 104 26.07 39.32 45.18
N VAL A 105 24.82 39.63 45.54
CA VAL A 105 24.52 40.33 46.81
C VAL A 105 24.79 39.40 48.00
N ARG A 106 24.52 38.10 47.86
CA ARG A 106 24.90 37.08 48.86
C ARG A 106 26.42 36.97 49.07
N LEU A 107 27.20 37.00 47.98
CA LEU A 107 28.67 36.99 48.06
C LEU A 107 29.23 38.24 48.75
N LEU A 108 28.68 39.43 48.45
CA LEU A 108 29.08 40.69 49.10
C LEU A 108 28.75 40.74 50.60
N LEU A 109 27.71 40.03 51.02
CA LEU A 109 27.26 39.95 52.42
C LEU A 109 27.81 38.70 53.14
N ALA A 110 28.59 37.85 52.46
CA ALA A 110 29.08 36.59 53.02
C ALA A 110 30.17 36.83 54.06
N ARG A 111 30.08 36.10 55.18
CA ARG A 111 31.06 36.18 56.28
C ARG A 111 32.36 35.42 55.97
N ASP A 112 32.27 34.46 55.05
CA ASP A 112 33.38 33.72 54.48
C ASP A 112 33.28 33.72 52.94
N PRO A 113 34.10 34.51 52.24
CA PRO A 113 34.05 34.62 50.79
C PRO A 113 34.57 33.36 50.07
N GLN A 114 35.44 32.54 50.68
CA GLN A 114 35.89 31.28 50.05
C GLN A 114 34.73 30.29 49.97
N HIS A 115 33.99 30.14 51.07
CA HIS A 115 32.79 29.29 51.11
C HIS A 115 31.73 29.72 50.07
N ALA A 116 31.54 31.03 49.89
CA ALA A 116 30.61 31.56 48.89
C ALA A 116 31.08 31.36 47.43
N LEU A 117 32.39 31.24 47.18
CA LEU A 117 32.93 30.88 45.86
C LEU A 117 32.71 29.39 45.52
N ASP A 118 32.82 28.51 46.51
CA ASP A 118 32.49 27.08 46.37
C ASP A 118 31.00 26.88 46.05
N GLU A 119 30.11 27.62 46.73
CA GLU A 119 28.70 27.69 46.35
C GLU A 119 28.50 28.17 44.91
N GLY A 120 29.33 29.12 44.45
CA GLY A 120 29.35 29.61 43.06
C GLY A 120 29.67 28.52 42.03
N HIS A 121 30.57 27.58 42.33
CA HIS A 121 30.84 26.44 41.47
C HIS A 121 29.65 25.49 41.35
N VAL A 122 28.94 25.23 42.46
CA VAL A 122 27.71 24.43 42.48
C VAL A 122 26.60 25.12 41.67
N ILE A 123 26.43 26.44 41.82
CA ILE A 123 25.47 27.23 41.03
C ILE A 123 25.82 27.17 39.54
N GLY A 124 27.11 27.28 39.19
CA GLY A 124 27.58 27.20 37.81
C GLY A 124 27.31 25.83 37.18
N GLN A 125 27.50 24.74 37.92
CA GLN A 125 27.16 23.39 37.47
C GLN A 125 25.65 23.24 37.24
N LEU A 126 24.84 23.69 38.20
CA LEU A 126 23.38 23.66 38.08
C LEU A 126 22.88 24.48 36.88
N ALA A 127 23.50 25.64 36.61
CA ALA A 127 23.17 26.46 35.45
C ALA A 127 23.49 25.73 34.13
N ARG A 128 24.61 25.01 34.06
CA ARG A 128 24.95 24.17 32.90
C ARG A 128 23.95 23.04 32.70
N GLU A 129 23.60 22.30 33.75
CA GLU A 129 22.61 21.21 33.68
C GLU A 129 21.23 21.69 33.20
N ARG A 130 20.83 22.90 33.63
CA ARG A 130 19.59 23.56 33.16
C ARG A 130 19.69 23.94 31.68
N ALA A 131 20.79 24.55 31.25
CA ALA A 131 21.02 24.90 29.85
C ALA A 131 21.00 23.66 28.95
N GLU A 132 21.67 22.59 29.36
CA GLU A 132 21.66 21.30 28.64
C GLU A 132 20.25 20.69 28.57
N SER A 133 19.43 20.82 29.62
CA SER A 133 18.05 20.33 29.61
C SER A 133 17.18 21.08 28.61
N VAL A 134 17.34 22.40 28.51
CA VAL A 134 16.67 23.21 27.49
C VAL A 134 17.17 22.85 26.09
N GLN A 135 18.48 22.66 25.91
CA GLN A 135 19.05 22.27 24.63
C GLN A 135 18.54 20.89 24.19
N ARG A 136 18.44 19.92 25.11
CA ARG A 136 17.82 18.61 24.85
C ARG A 136 16.37 18.75 24.41
N LEU A 137 15.57 19.59 25.10
CA LEU A 137 14.18 19.85 24.70
C LEU A 137 14.12 20.37 23.25
N VAL A 138 14.87 21.42 22.93
CA VAL A 138 14.91 21.99 21.57
C VAL A 138 15.32 20.93 20.53
N GLY A 139 16.31 20.09 20.85
CA GLY A 139 16.72 18.97 20.00
C GLY A 139 15.59 17.96 19.77
N THR A 140 14.88 17.55 20.83
CA THR A 140 13.75 16.61 20.71
C THR A 140 12.56 17.21 19.97
N GLU A 141 12.32 18.53 20.06
CA GLU A 141 11.29 19.21 19.28
C GLU A 141 11.62 19.18 17.79
N GLN A 142 12.85 19.53 17.42
CA GLN A 142 13.29 19.47 16.02
C GLN A 142 13.22 18.05 15.45
N GLN A 143 13.61 17.04 16.23
CA GLN A 143 13.50 15.64 15.84
C GLN A 143 12.05 15.20 15.66
N ALA A 144 11.15 15.58 16.59
CA ALA A 144 9.73 15.25 16.51
C ALA A 144 9.09 15.85 15.26
N ASP A 145 9.41 17.11 14.95
CA ASP A 145 8.93 17.82 13.78
C ASP A 145 9.45 17.18 12.48
N ALA A 146 10.73 16.83 12.43
CA ALA A 146 11.32 16.16 11.28
C ALA A 146 10.67 14.78 11.04
N GLN A 147 10.48 14.00 12.11
CA GLN A 147 9.84 12.70 12.03
C GLN A 147 8.37 12.81 11.62
N ALA A 148 7.64 13.79 12.13
CA ALA A 148 6.25 14.04 11.76
C ALA A 148 6.11 14.42 10.28
N ARG A 149 7.03 15.22 9.73
CA ARG A 149 7.05 15.53 8.30
C ARG A 149 7.31 14.29 7.44
N ARG A 150 8.24 13.42 7.86
CA ARG A 150 8.52 12.14 7.16
C ARG A 150 7.32 11.21 7.18
N ALA A 151 6.69 11.01 8.34
CA ALA A 151 5.51 10.17 8.47
C ALA A 151 4.34 10.67 7.61
N ARG A 152 4.07 11.99 7.61
CA ARG A 152 3.05 12.60 6.73
C ARG A 152 3.34 12.34 5.26
N LYS A 153 4.58 12.60 4.83
CA LYS A 153 4.98 12.35 3.43
C LYS A 153 4.80 10.87 3.06
N ALA A 154 5.19 9.95 3.93
CA ALA A 154 5.04 8.53 3.67
C ALA A 154 3.56 8.12 3.56
N LEU A 155 2.68 8.72 4.35
CA LEU A 155 1.24 8.52 4.25
C LEU A 155 0.67 9.08 2.93
N ASP A 156 1.10 10.27 2.51
CA ASP A 156 0.68 10.87 1.24
C ASP A 156 1.12 10.00 0.05
N ASP A 157 2.35 9.47 0.11
CA ASP A 157 2.88 8.56 -0.91
C ASP A 157 2.10 7.21 -0.90
N GLN A 158 1.66 6.72 0.27
CA GLN A 158 0.80 5.54 0.38
C GLN A 158 -0.58 5.77 -0.26
N LEU A 159 -1.21 6.92 -0.01
CA LEU A 159 -2.50 7.27 -0.61
C LEU A 159 -2.39 7.32 -2.14
N THR A 160 -1.33 7.96 -2.65
CA THR A 160 -1.05 8.01 -4.08
C THR A 160 -0.88 6.61 -4.69
N LEU A 161 -0.20 5.69 -3.99
CA LEU A 161 -0.04 4.30 -4.45
C LEU A 161 -1.35 3.51 -4.39
N ALA A 162 -2.19 3.76 -3.39
CA ALA A 162 -3.50 3.14 -3.26
C ALA A 162 -4.43 3.56 -4.42
N ASP A 163 -4.42 4.85 -4.78
CA ASP A 163 -5.17 5.35 -5.94
C ASP A 163 -4.67 4.70 -7.24
N ARG A 164 -3.35 4.63 -7.45
CA ARG A 164 -2.77 3.93 -8.61
C ARG A 164 -3.10 2.44 -8.65
N GLN A 165 -3.12 1.77 -7.49
CA GLN A 165 -3.50 0.36 -7.42
C GLN A 165 -4.96 0.17 -7.84
N LYS A 166 -5.83 1.10 -7.42
CA LYS A 166 -7.25 1.10 -7.81
C LYS A 166 -7.40 1.28 -9.33
N GLU A 167 -6.71 2.26 -9.92
CA GLU A 167 -6.70 2.48 -11.37
C GLU A 167 -6.20 1.24 -12.12
N ALA A 168 -5.09 0.65 -11.68
CA ALA A 168 -4.56 -0.58 -12.28
C ALA A 168 -5.53 -1.77 -12.17
N ARG A 169 -6.27 -1.88 -11.06
CA ARG A 169 -7.31 -2.91 -10.90
C ARG A 169 -8.46 -2.67 -11.90
N ASP A 170 -8.94 -1.43 -11.99
CA ASP A 170 -10.03 -1.06 -12.89
C ASP A 170 -9.64 -1.31 -14.36
N ASP A 171 -8.37 -1.10 -14.70
CA ASP A 171 -7.79 -1.44 -16.01
C ASP A 171 -7.76 -2.94 -16.27
N VAL A 172 -7.32 -3.77 -15.31
CA VAL A 172 -7.39 -5.24 -15.41
C VAL A 172 -8.83 -5.71 -15.62
N GLU A 173 -9.77 -5.19 -14.84
CA GLU A 173 -11.19 -5.53 -14.99
C GLU A 173 -11.75 -5.13 -16.36
N ARG A 174 -11.29 -3.99 -16.92
CA ARG A 174 -11.68 -3.57 -18.27
C ARG A 174 -11.16 -4.55 -19.32
N GLN A 175 -9.90 -4.96 -19.23
CA GLN A 175 -9.31 -5.93 -20.16
C GLN A 175 -10.03 -7.29 -20.09
N LEU A 176 -10.34 -7.76 -18.88
CA LEU A 176 -11.10 -9.01 -18.69
C LEU A 176 -12.52 -8.92 -19.30
N ARG A 177 -13.20 -7.79 -19.16
CA ARG A 177 -14.51 -7.57 -19.80
C ARG A 177 -14.41 -7.55 -21.32
N ASP A 178 -13.33 -7.04 -21.88
CA ASP A 178 -13.15 -7.02 -23.34
C ASP A 178 -12.83 -8.43 -23.89
N VAL A 179 -12.08 -9.24 -23.15
CA VAL A 179 -11.92 -10.68 -23.43
C VAL A 179 -13.27 -11.40 -23.36
N GLU A 180 -14.07 -11.16 -22.31
CA GLU A 180 -15.39 -11.79 -22.16
C GLU A 180 -16.33 -11.43 -23.33
N LYS A 181 -16.36 -10.16 -23.74
CA LYS A 181 -17.13 -9.71 -24.90
C LYS A 181 -16.68 -10.41 -26.17
N LEU A 182 -15.37 -10.49 -26.42
CA LEU A 182 -14.81 -11.19 -27.58
C LEU A 182 -15.30 -12.65 -27.61
N LEU A 183 -15.20 -13.34 -26.46
CA LEU A 183 -15.62 -14.74 -26.36
C LEU A 183 -17.12 -14.91 -26.54
N SER A 184 -17.93 -13.97 -26.03
CA SER A 184 -19.39 -13.99 -26.18
C SER A 184 -19.88 -13.68 -27.61
N ALA A 185 -19.05 -13.01 -28.41
CA ALA A 185 -19.36 -12.65 -29.78
C ALA A 185 -19.01 -13.75 -30.80
N LEU A 186 -18.32 -14.81 -30.37
CA LEU A 186 -17.93 -15.94 -31.22
C LEU A 186 -19.14 -16.76 -31.68
N THR A 187 -19.16 -17.15 -32.96
CA THR A 187 -20.16 -18.11 -33.45
C THR A 187 -19.82 -19.55 -33.00
N PRO A 188 -20.80 -20.47 -32.99
CA PRO A 188 -20.55 -21.88 -32.71
C PRO A 188 -19.50 -22.50 -33.64
N GLU A 189 -19.44 -22.08 -34.90
CA GLU A 189 -18.46 -22.55 -35.88
C GLU A 189 -17.04 -22.04 -35.54
N GLU A 190 -16.92 -20.78 -35.13
CA GLU A 190 -15.65 -20.19 -34.71
C GLU A 190 -15.13 -20.85 -33.42
N LEU A 191 -16.01 -21.11 -32.44
CA LEU A 191 -15.66 -21.86 -31.22
C LEU A 191 -15.23 -23.30 -31.52
N ALA A 192 -15.91 -23.98 -32.45
CA ALA A 192 -15.54 -25.33 -32.86
C ALA A 192 -14.16 -25.33 -33.53
N ALA A 193 -13.90 -24.39 -34.43
CA ALA A 193 -12.60 -24.23 -35.09
C ALA A 193 -11.47 -23.95 -34.09
N LEU A 194 -11.71 -23.07 -33.10
CA LEU A 194 -10.76 -22.77 -32.03
C LEU A 194 -10.46 -24.02 -31.19
N SER A 195 -11.49 -24.75 -30.76
CA SER A 195 -11.31 -25.97 -29.96
C SER A 195 -10.57 -27.08 -30.71
N ALA A 196 -10.77 -27.21 -32.03
CA ALA A 196 -10.06 -28.16 -32.86
C ALA A 196 -8.58 -27.79 -33.01
N PHE A 197 -8.29 -26.49 -33.15
CA PHE A 197 -6.93 -25.96 -33.19
C PHE A 197 -6.19 -26.16 -31.86
N GLU A 198 -6.85 -25.94 -30.72
CA GLU A 198 -6.24 -26.19 -29.40
C GLU A 198 -5.91 -27.66 -29.18
N LYS A 199 -6.80 -28.57 -29.59
CA LYS A 199 -6.57 -30.02 -29.52
C LYS A 199 -5.37 -30.44 -30.37
N SER A 200 -5.23 -29.91 -31.58
CA SER A 200 -4.10 -30.25 -32.46
C SER A 200 -2.76 -29.72 -31.93
N GLN A 201 -2.75 -28.48 -31.43
CA GLN A 201 -1.57 -27.89 -30.76
C GLN A 201 -1.17 -28.69 -29.52
N THR A 202 -2.14 -29.11 -28.70
CA THR A 202 -1.87 -29.91 -27.50
C THR A 202 -1.30 -31.28 -27.86
N ALA A 203 -1.85 -31.95 -28.87
CA ALA A 203 -1.33 -33.23 -29.36
C ALA A 203 0.11 -33.08 -29.88
N ALA A 204 0.40 -32.03 -30.66
CA ALA A 204 1.75 -31.76 -31.14
C ALA A 204 2.74 -31.45 -30.00
N ALA A 205 2.32 -30.71 -28.97
CA ALA A 205 3.12 -30.44 -27.78
C ALA A 205 3.41 -31.73 -26.98
N GLN A 206 2.44 -32.65 -26.91
CA GLN A 206 2.62 -33.95 -26.27
C GLN A 206 3.57 -34.86 -27.07
N ASP A 207 3.45 -34.91 -28.39
CA ASP A 207 4.34 -35.70 -29.26
C ASP A 207 5.79 -35.18 -29.22
N THR A 208 5.97 -33.86 -29.20
CA THR A 208 7.29 -33.24 -29.03
C THR A 208 7.87 -33.52 -27.64
N PHE A 209 7.06 -33.48 -26.58
CA PHE A 209 7.50 -33.86 -25.23
C PHE A 209 7.91 -35.34 -25.17
N VAL A 210 7.11 -36.26 -25.72
CA VAL A 210 7.41 -37.71 -25.74
C VAL A 210 8.66 -38.01 -26.58
N SER A 211 8.83 -37.37 -27.74
CA SER A 211 10.01 -37.55 -28.59
C SER A 211 11.28 -36.88 -28.05
N SER A 212 11.15 -35.85 -27.21
CA SER A 212 12.29 -35.18 -26.55
C SER A 212 13.00 -36.05 -25.50
N GLY A 213 12.47 -37.24 -25.16
CA GLY A 213 13.12 -38.20 -24.28
C GLY A 213 13.16 -37.81 -22.80
N SER A 214 12.35 -36.83 -22.38
CA SER A 214 12.28 -36.34 -20.99
C SER A 214 11.52 -37.26 -20.03
N LEU A 215 10.97 -38.37 -20.52
CA LEU A 215 10.53 -39.49 -19.70
C LEU A 215 11.76 -40.27 -19.23
N GLY A 216 12.34 -39.84 -18.11
CA GLY A 216 13.47 -40.50 -17.47
C GLY A 216 13.27 -42.00 -17.41
N ALA A 217 14.21 -42.76 -17.97
CA ALA A 217 14.23 -44.20 -17.87
C ALA A 217 14.10 -44.60 -16.39
N PRO A 218 13.22 -45.55 -16.02
CA PRO A 218 13.18 -46.08 -14.67
C PRO A 218 14.58 -46.63 -14.36
N GLY A 219 15.25 -45.99 -13.41
CA GLY A 219 16.60 -46.35 -12.99
C GLY A 219 16.62 -47.82 -12.59
N VAL A 220 17.33 -48.62 -13.39
CA VAL A 220 17.76 -49.96 -13.01
C VAL A 220 18.81 -49.76 -11.92
N ALA A 221 18.35 -49.71 -10.67
CA ALA A 221 19.21 -49.82 -9.51
C ALA A 221 19.71 -51.27 -9.44
N ALA A 222 20.86 -51.51 -10.06
CA ALA A 222 21.66 -52.69 -9.80
C ALA A 222 22.39 -52.50 -8.45
N MET A 223 21.97 -53.27 -7.44
CA MET A 223 22.80 -53.67 -6.29
C MET A 223 24.02 -54.45 -6.81
N PRO A 224 25.20 -54.32 -6.17
CA PRO A 224 25.48 -55.03 -4.92
C PRO A 224 25.84 -54.14 -3.72
#